data_AF-A0AAD9B3J0-F1
#
_entry.id   AF-A0AAD9B3J0-F1
#
_cell.length_a   1.000
_cell.length_b   1.000
_cell.length_c   1.000
_cell.angle_alpha   90.00
_cell.angle_beta   90.00
_cell.angle_gamma   90.00
#
_symmetry.space_group_name_H-M   'P 1'
#
loop_
_entity.id
_entity.type
_entity.pdbx_description
1 polymer ?
#
loop_
_entity_poly.entity_id
_entity_poly.type
_entity_poly.pdbx_seq_one_letter_code
_entity_poly.pdbx_strand_id
1 'polypeptide(L)'
;MQIGEEGGPKFQELANIAENNGETYFKGEQIKATRAMRQAVDGVRQRFLDTLIQNIEDRFPDIGLFSAFRIFDPRCLPQDNTERARFGCDELRTILDHLCPAGREPIVDTDTCSTEWPLFKELVHANYSKTSFQELVKIMATQHAGFLLETTKLLAAISVNPMRTVPCERGFSVQNRIKTKGRARIKAENLDVLMTICIEGPPIEQFDFYRALEKFRAEKHCRIFPGPCKVGVSLSAAVI
;
A
#
# COMPACT_ATOMS: atom_id res chain seq x y z
N MET A 1 16.08 5.93 12.67
CA MET A 1 16.85 5.69 11.44
C MET A 1 17.71 6.94 11.25
N GLN A 2 18.97 6.90 11.69
CA GLN A 2 19.90 8.00 11.46
C GLN A 2 20.20 8.01 9.96
N ILE A 3 19.64 8.99 9.25
CA ILE A 3 20.01 9.25 7.86
C ILE A 3 21.43 9.77 7.96
N GLY A 4 22.41 8.96 7.54
CA GLY A 4 23.82 9.34 7.56
C GLY A 4 24.00 10.67 6.83
N GLU A 5 24.53 11.66 7.54
CA GLU A 5 24.88 12.98 7.00
C GLU A 5 26.00 12.92 5.95
N GLU A 6 26.63 11.76 5.78
CA GLU A 6 27.66 11.55 4.76
C GLU A 6 27.01 11.20 3.42
N GLY A 7 26.95 12.18 2.52
CA GLY A 7 26.55 11.97 1.13
C GLY A 7 27.35 10.82 0.50
N GLY A 8 26.66 9.96 -0.25
CA GLY A 8 27.26 8.75 -0.84
C GLY A 8 28.46 9.03 -1.76
N PRO A 9 29.18 7.98 -2.22
CA PRO A 9 30.48 8.11 -2.90
C PRO A 9 30.46 9.02 -4.13
N LYS A 10 29.35 9.05 -4.89
CA LYS A 10 29.18 9.97 -6.03
C LYS A 10 28.97 11.44 -5.62
N PHE A 11 28.36 11.67 -4.46
CA PHE A 11 28.21 13.01 -3.90
C PHE A 11 29.57 13.54 -3.43
N GLN A 12 30.38 12.70 -2.77
CA GLN A 12 31.76 13.03 -2.39
C GLN A 12 32.64 13.29 -3.62
N GLU A 13 32.49 12.50 -4.68
CA GLU A 13 33.18 12.74 -5.96
C GLU A 13 32.82 14.11 -6.54
N LEU A 14 31.53 14.47 -6.59
CA LEU A 14 31.07 15.77 -7.06
C LEU A 14 31.46 16.95 -6.13
N ALA A 15 31.56 16.70 -4.82
CA ALA A 15 31.98 17.68 -3.82
C ALA A 15 33.49 17.96 -3.89
N ASN A 16 34.33 16.93 -4.06
CA ASN A 16 35.78 17.08 -4.27
C ASN A 16 36.09 17.78 -5.60
N ILE A 17 35.25 17.57 -6.61
CA ILE A 17 35.27 18.30 -7.90
C ILE A 17 34.80 19.77 -7.71
N ALA A 18 34.18 20.14 -6.59
CA ALA A 18 33.71 21.49 -6.29
C ALA A 18 34.76 22.42 -5.68
N GLU A 19 35.73 21.87 -4.95
CA GLU A 19 36.76 22.65 -4.25
C GLU A 19 37.90 23.08 -5.18
N ASN A 20 38.18 22.30 -6.22
CA ASN A 20 39.13 22.67 -7.25
C ASN A 20 38.38 23.39 -8.38
N ASN A 21 38.71 24.66 -8.65
CA ASN A 21 38.25 25.43 -9.82
C ASN A 21 38.69 24.82 -11.19
N GLY A 22 38.90 23.50 -11.25
CA GLY A 22 39.31 22.76 -12.42
C GLY A 22 38.18 22.53 -13.41
N GLU A 23 38.57 22.29 -14.65
CA GLU A 23 37.70 21.87 -15.73
C GLU A 23 37.00 20.56 -15.36
N THR A 24 35.69 20.61 -15.16
CA THR A 24 34.92 19.41 -14.79
C THR A 24 34.48 18.70 -16.06
N TYR A 25 34.70 17.40 -16.19
CA TYR A 25 34.26 16.63 -17.36
C TYR A 25 33.18 15.62 -16.95
N PHE A 26 32.11 15.50 -17.72
CA PHE A 26 31.09 14.47 -17.53
C PHE A 26 30.87 13.73 -18.84
N LYS A 27 31.12 12.42 -18.84
CA LYS A 27 31.05 11.57 -20.04
C LYS A 27 31.90 12.08 -21.23
N GLY A 28 33.06 12.68 -20.93
CA GLY A 28 33.98 13.22 -21.95
C GLY A 28 33.69 14.66 -22.37
N GLU A 29 32.57 15.24 -21.94
CA GLU A 29 32.21 16.63 -22.25
C GLU A 29 32.64 17.57 -21.12
N GLN A 30 33.25 18.70 -21.47
CA GLN A 30 33.67 19.71 -20.52
C GLN A 30 32.45 20.49 -19.98
N ILE A 31 32.21 20.37 -18.70
CA ILE A 31 31.24 21.14 -17.94
C ILE A 31 31.97 22.30 -17.24
N LYS A 32 31.41 23.50 -17.39
CA LYS A 32 31.84 24.68 -16.64
C LYS A 32 30.98 24.79 -15.38
N ALA A 33 31.54 24.51 -14.21
CA ALA A 33 30.81 24.49 -12.94
C ALA A 33 31.23 25.64 -12.01
N THR A 34 30.87 26.87 -12.38
CA THR A 34 31.18 28.06 -11.58
C THR A 34 30.42 28.08 -10.25
N ARG A 35 30.94 28.81 -9.25
CA ARG A 35 30.27 29.00 -7.95
C ARG A 35 28.83 29.52 -8.08
N ALA A 36 28.58 30.46 -9.00
CA ALA A 36 27.25 31.00 -9.27
C ALA A 36 26.30 29.95 -9.87
N MET A 37 26.78 29.11 -10.80
CA MET A 37 25.99 28.01 -11.37
C MET A 37 25.64 26.96 -10.31
N ARG A 38 26.56 26.65 -9.39
CA ARG A 38 26.31 25.74 -8.27
C ARG A 38 25.26 26.30 -7.31
N GLN A 39 25.36 27.57 -6.93
CA GLN A 39 24.34 28.25 -6.12
C GLN A 39 22.96 28.24 -6.80
N ALA A 40 22.92 28.42 -8.12
CA ALA A 40 21.67 28.33 -8.89
C ALA A 40 21.08 26.92 -8.86
N VAL A 41 21.91 25.88 -9.03
CA VAL A 41 21.48 24.47 -8.94
C VAL A 41 21.00 24.12 -7.55
N ASP A 42 21.71 24.52 -6.49
CA ASP A 42 21.30 24.29 -5.11
C ASP A 42 19.96 24.98 -4.81
N GLY A 43 19.75 26.20 -5.31
CA GLY A 43 18.47 26.90 -5.21
C GLY A 43 17.32 26.20 -5.94
N VAL A 44 17.57 25.61 -7.12
CA VAL A 44 16.59 24.78 -7.83
C VAL A 44 16.34 23.46 -7.09
N ARG A 45 17.40 22.81 -6.58
CA ARG A 45 17.31 21.58 -5.80
C ARG A 45 16.44 21.79 -4.56
N GLN A 46 16.69 22.86 -3.80
CA GLN A 46 15.95 23.16 -2.59
C GLN A 46 14.47 23.37 -2.91
N ARG A 47 14.16 24.24 -3.89
CA ARG A 47 12.76 24.46 -4.33
C ARG A 47 12.08 23.18 -4.80
N PHE A 48 12.78 22.32 -5.52
CA PHE A 48 12.25 21.04 -5.97
C PHE A 48 11.93 20.12 -4.78
N LEU A 49 12.86 20.00 -3.82
CA LEU A 49 12.67 19.19 -2.62
C LEU A 49 11.52 19.72 -1.76
N ASP A 50 11.47 21.03 -1.53
CA ASP A 50 10.40 21.67 -0.75
C ASP A 50 9.03 21.44 -1.43
N THR A 51 8.98 21.63 -2.76
CA THR A 51 7.76 21.37 -3.55
C THR A 51 7.37 19.90 -3.50
N LEU A 52 8.33 18.98 -3.58
CA LEU A 52 8.08 17.55 -3.53
C LEU A 52 7.56 17.12 -2.16
N ILE A 53 8.16 17.61 -1.08
CA ILE A 53 7.71 17.36 0.30
C ILE A 53 6.27 17.85 0.46
N GLN A 54 6.00 19.11 0.07
CA GLN A 54 4.65 19.67 0.16
C GLN A 54 3.64 18.83 -0.64
N ASN A 55 3.98 18.42 -1.87
CA ASN A 55 3.10 17.58 -2.67
C ASN A 55 2.83 16.20 -2.04
N ILE A 56 3.81 15.63 -1.33
CA ILE A 56 3.62 14.35 -0.62
C ILE A 56 2.73 14.57 0.60
N GLU A 57 2.99 15.61 1.39
CA GLU A 57 2.18 15.96 2.57
C GLU A 57 0.72 16.27 2.18
N ASP A 58 0.51 17.07 1.13
CA ASP A 58 -0.82 17.41 0.60
C ASP A 58 -1.58 16.18 0.09
N ARG A 59 -0.87 15.19 -0.47
CA ARG A 59 -1.47 13.94 -0.96
C ARG A 59 -1.87 12.98 0.15
N PHE A 60 -1.19 13.06 1.29
CA PHE A 60 -1.40 12.16 2.42
C PHE A 60 -1.55 12.95 3.72
N PRO A 61 -2.63 13.75 3.86
CA PRO A 61 -2.84 14.57 5.05
C PRO A 61 -2.99 13.72 6.32
N ASP A 62 -3.44 12.47 6.19
CA ASP A 62 -3.74 11.57 7.30
C ASP A 62 -2.56 10.69 7.77
N ILE A 63 -1.30 11.05 7.45
CA ILE A 63 -0.11 10.28 7.91
C ILE A 63 -0.11 10.10 9.43
N GLY A 64 -0.60 11.09 10.18
CA GLY A 64 -0.73 11.02 11.65
C GLY A 64 -1.65 9.89 12.11
N LEU A 65 -2.78 9.66 11.43
CA LEU A 65 -3.72 8.58 11.74
C LEU A 65 -3.09 7.21 11.50
N PHE A 66 -2.42 7.02 10.35
CA PHE A 66 -1.76 5.74 10.06
C PHE A 66 -0.62 5.44 11.03
N SER A 67 0.04 6.49 11.53
CA SER A 67 1.06 6.37 12.58
C SER A 67 0.44 5.94 13.90
N ALA A 68 -0.76 6.44 14.24
CA ALA A 68 -1.52 6.04 15.43
C ALA A 68 -1.90 4.56 15.43
N PHE A 69 -2.16 3.93 14.26
CA PHE A 69 -2.47 2.49 14.18
C PHE A 69 -1.35 1.57 14.69
N ARG A 70 -0.13 2.08 14.89
CA ARG A 70 0.99 1.33 15.47
C ARG A 70 0.68 0.78 16.87
N ILE A 71 -0.26 1.39 17.61
CA ILE A 71 -0.64 0.93 18.95
C ILE A 71 -1.23 -0.48 18.98
N PHE A 72 -1.73 -0.98 17.84
CA PHE A 72 -2.28 -2.33 17.74
C PHE A 72 -1.24 -3.39 17.38
N ASP A 73 0.03 -3.01 17.14
CA ASP A 73 1.11 -3.98 16.97
C ASP A 73 1.56 -4.50 18.34
N PRO A 74 1.36 -5.80 18.68
CA PRO A 74 1.75 -6.34 19.98
C PRO A 74 3.23 -6.14 20.33
N ARG A 75 4.09 -6.02 19.31
CA ARG A 75 5.53 -5.82 19.48
C ARG A 75 5.90 -4.40 19.92
N CYS A 76 4.98 -3.45 19.76
CA CYS A 76 5.17 -2.07 20.19
C CYS A 76 4.73 -1.84 21.64
N LEU A 77 4.11 -2.83 22.27
CA LEU A 77 3.58 -2.71 23.62
C LEU A 77 4.73 -2.70 24.66
N PRO A 78 4.80 -1.70 25.56
CA PRO A 78 5.87 -1.61 26.57
C PRO A 78 5.83 -2.77 27.57
N GLN A 79 7.01 -3.20 28.00
CA GLN A 79 7.16 -4.23 29.04
C GLN A 79 6.96 -3.65 30.44
N ASP A 80 7.38 -2.40 30.66
CA ASP A 80 7.15 -1.71 31.92
C ASP A 80 5.66 -1.41 32.12
N ASN A 81 5.19 -1.60 33.35
CA ASN A 81 3.78 -1.43 33.71
C ASN A 81 3.35 0.05 33.65
N THR A 82 4.22 0.97 34.05
CA THR A 82 3.90 2.40 34.09
C THR A 82 3.81 2.98 32.67
N GLU A 83 4.76 2.61 31.82
CA GLU A 83 4.74 2.96 30.40
C GLU A 83 3.54 2.35 29.68
N ARG A 84 3.24 1.07 29.92
CA ARG A 84 2.09 0.38 29.31
C ARG A 84 0.76 0.98 29.72
N ALA A 85 0.62 1.45 30.96
CA ALA A 85 -0.59 2.13 31.42
C ALA A 85 -0.93 3.36 30.56
N ARG A 86 0.08 4.13 30.16
CA ARG A 86 -0.07 5.35 29.33
C ARG A 86 -0.01 5.08 27.82
N PHE A 87 0.52 3.94 27.42
CA PHE A 87 0.72 3.60 26.01
C PHE A 87 -0.58 3.67 25.19
N GLY A 88 -0.50 4.38 24.06
CA GLY A 88 -1.51 4.40 23.03
C GLY A 88 -2.79 5.16 23.36
N CYS A 89 -2.86 5.89 24.47
CA CYS A 89 -4.09 6.57 24.88
C CYS A 89 -4.42 7.77 23.96
N ASP A 90 -3.43 8.58 23.59
CA ASP A 90 -3.62 9.72 22.70
C ASP A 90 -3.83 9.29 21.25
N GLU A 91 -3.13 8.25 20.82
CA GLU A 91 -3.29 7.62 19.52
C GLU A 91 -4.68 7.00 19.38
N LEU A 92 -5.16 6.28 20.40
CA LEU A 92 -6.51 5.72 20.40
C LEU A 92 -7.56 6.81 20.25
N ARG A 93 -7.42 7.92 20.98
CA ARG A 93 -8.32 9.09 20.83
C ARG A 93 -8.30 9.63 19.40
N THR A 94 -7.12 9.80 18.82
CA THR A 94 -6.96 10.24 17.42
C THR A 94 -7.68 9.31 16.44
N ILE A 95 -7.59 8.00 16.67
CA ILE A 95 -8.25 6.98 15.85
C ILE A 95 -9.78 7.05 16.00
N LEU A 96 -10.28 7.17 17.23
CA LEU A 96 -11.71 7.25 17.52
C LEU A 96 -12.31 8.54 16.96
N ASP A 97 -11.63 9.68 17.10
CA ASP A 97 -12.08 10.97 16.54
C ASP A 97 -12.22 10.91 15.01
N HIS A 98 -11.32 10.18 14.33
CA HIS A 98 -11.38 10.03 12.88
C HIS A 98 -12.45 9.03 12.43
N LEU A 99 -12.57 7.88 13.09
CA LEU A 99 -13.51 6.82 12.70
C LEU A 99 -14.94 7.07 13.17
N CYS A 100 -15.13 7.86 14.23
CA CYS A 100 -16.42 8.19 14.82
C CYS A 100 -16.61 9.72 14.92
N PRO A 101 -16.58 10.46 13.79
CA PRO A 101 -16.71 11.91 13.82
C PRO A 101 -18.12 12.34 14.23
N ALA A 102 -18.22 13.49 14.91
CA ALA A 102 -19.49 14.06 15.33
C ALA A 102 -20.44 14.27 14.13
N GLY A 103 -21.68 13.79 14.24
CA GLY A 103 -22.71 13.93 13.20
C GLY A 103 -22.83 12.74 12.23
N ARG A 104 -22.07 11.66 12.43
CA ARG A 104 -22.31 10.37 11.78
C ARG A 104 -22.62 9.30 12.83
N GLU A 105 -23.24 8.21 12.37
CA GLU A 105 -23.38 7.03 13.21
C GLU A 105 -21.97 6.49 13.54
N PRO A 106 -21.61 6.38 14.83
CA PRO A 106 -20.28 5.95 15.21
C PRO A 106 -20.09 4.47 14.89
N ILE A 107 -18.90 4.11 14.39
CA ILE A 107 -18.56 2.71 14.06
C ILE A 107 -18.45 1.87 15.35
N VAL A 108 -17.98 2.49 16.44
CA VAL A 108 -17.83 1.90 17.76
C VAL A 108 -18.27 2.88 18.84
N ASP A 109 -18.68 2.37 19.99
CA ASP A 109 -18.90 3.20 21.18
C ASP A 109 -17.54 3.67 21.73
N THR A 110 -17.28 4.98 21.63
CA THR A 110 -15.97 5.57 21.95
C THR A 110 -15.63 5.50 23.44
N ASP A 111 -16.63 5.63 24.32
CA ASP A 111 -16.44 5.63 25.77
C ASP A 111 -16.16 4.21 26.27
N THR A 112 -16.90 3.24 25.74
CA THR A 112 -16.71 1.81 26.01
C THR A 112 -15.38 1.35 25.46
N CYS A 113 -15.04 1.70 24.21
CA CYS A 113 -13.74 1.36 23.62
C CYS A 113 -12.57 1.94 24.43
N SER A 114 -12.71 3.16 24.96
CA SER A 114 -11.69 3.78 25.82
C SER A 114 -11.54 3.04 27.16
N THR A 115 -12.64 2.51 27.69
CA THR A 115 -12.66 1.73 28.94
C THR A 115 -12.10 0.32 28.74
N GLU A 116 -12.33 -0.28 27.57
CA GLU A 116 -11.79 -1.59 27.19
C GLU A 116 -10.28 -1.55 26.91
N TRP A 117 -9.74 -0.40 26.49
CA TRP A 117 -8.34 -0.28 26.06
C TRP A 117 -7.29 -0.76 27.07
N PRO A 118 -7.35 -0.39 28.37
CA PRO A 118 -6.44 -0.95 29.37
C PRO A 118 -6.52 -2.48 29.48
N LEU A 119 -7.72 -3.05 29.42
CA LEU A 119 -7.94 -4.50 29.48
C LEU A 119 -7.34 -5.21 28.27
N PHE A 120 -7.54 -4.62 27.08
CA PHE A 120 -6.92 -5.10 25.85
C PHE A 120 -5.39 -5.12 25.94
N LYS A 121 -4.77 -4.04 26.44
CA LYS A 121 -3.30 -3.96 26.61
C LYS A 121 -2.77 -5.06 27.52
N GLU A 122 -3.39 -5.29 28.68
CA GLU A 122 -2.96 -6.35 29.60
C GLU A 122 -3.16 -7.75 29.00
N LEU A 123 -4.27 -7.98 28.29
CA LEU A 123 -4.54 -9.24 27.60
C LEU A 123 -3.46 -9.54 26.54
N VAL A 124 -3.15 -8.55 25.70
CA VAL A 124 -2.14 -8.67 24.63
C VAL A 124 -0.75 -8.86 25.23
N HIS A 125 -0.40 -8.11 26.28
CA HIS A 125 0.88 -8.24 26.97
C HIS A 125 1.07 -9.66 27.51
N ALA A 126 0.08 -10.17 28.24
CA ALA A 126 0.17 -11.46 28.93
C ALA A 126 0.19 -12.66 27.97
N ASN A 127 -0.55 -12.61 26.86
CA ASN A 127 -0.81 -13.80 26.04
C ASN A 127 -0.36 -13.70 24.58
N TYR A 128 -0.21 -12.49 24.03
CA TYR A 128 -0.11 -12.29 22.57
C TYR A 128 1.00 -11.33 22.13
N SER A 129 1.98 -11.04 22.99
CA SER A 129 3.07 -10.06 22.74
C SER A 129 3.93 -10.36 21.50
N LYS A 130 3.97 -11.61 21.04
CA LYS A 130 4.72 -12.05 19.85
C LYS A 130 3.85 -12.27 18.62
N THR A 131 2.54 -12.05 18.74
CA THR A 131 1.57 -12.32 17.68
C THR A 131 1.60 -11.21 16.64
N SER A 132 1.37 -11.56 15.37
CA SER A 132 1.22 -10.56 14.32
C SER A 132 -0.12 -9.82 14.43
N PHE A 133 -0.20 -8.58 13.97
CA PHE A 133 -1.47 -7.82 13.95
C PHE A 133 -2.62 -8.60 13.30
N GLN A 134 -2.39 -9.24 12.16
CA GLN A 134 -3.42 -10.01 11.44
C GLN A 134 -3.96 -11.19 12.27
N GLU A 135 -3.06 -11.92 12.94
CA GLU A 135 -3.46 -13.02 13.80
C GLU A 135 -4.15 -12.51 15.08
N LEU A 136 -3.71 -11.37 15.61
CA LEU A 136 -4.37 -10.71 16.74
C LEU A 136 -5.81 -10.35 16.40
N VAL A 137 -6.07 -9.71 15.25
CA VAL A 137 -7.43 -9.37 14.81
C VAL A 137 -8.32 -10.63 14.78
N LYS A 138 -7.80 -11.74 14.25
CA LYS A 138 -8.51 -13.03 14.21
C LYS A 138 -8.79 -13.60 15.61
N ILE A 139 -7.81 -13.58 16.50
CA ILE A 139 -7.96 -14.05 17.88
C ILE A 139 -8.99 -13.20 18.61
N MET A 140 -8.93 -11.87 18.49
CA MET A 140 -9.87 -10.97 19.12
C MET A 140 -11.29 -11.23 18.63
N ALA A 141 -11.49 -11.35 17.31
CA ALA A 141 -12.79 -11.64 16.71
C ALA A 141 -13.38 -12.99 17.10
N THR A 142 -12.54 -14.01 17.39
CA THR A 142 -13.01 -15.38 17.64
C THR A 142 -13.06 -15.78 19.10
N GLN A 143 -12.18 -15.24 19.95
CA GLN A 143 -12.00 -15.67 21.33
C GLN A 143 -12.39 -14.60 22.35
N HIS A 144 -12.32 -13.31 22.01
CA HIS A 144 -12.51 -12.20 22.95
C HIS A 144 -13.61 -11.21 22.57
N ALA A 145 -14.32 -11.44 21.47
CA ALA A 145 -15.36 -10.55 20.97
C ALA A 145 -16.52 -10.33 21.96
N GLY A 146 -16.79 -11.30 22.85
CA GLY A 146 -17.81 -11.17 23.90
C GLY A 146 -17.37 -10.35 25.12
N PHE A 147 -16.07 -10.09 25.28
CA PHE A 147 -15.50 -9.37 26.44
C PHE A 147 -14.95 -7.98 26.06
N LEU A 148 -14.37 -7.85 24.86
CA LEU A 148 -13.79 -6.60 24.33
C LEU A 148 -14.46 -6.28 23.00
N LEU A 149 -15.77 -6.05 23.03
CA LEU A 149 -16.60 -5.97 21.83
C LEU A 149 -16.23 -4.75 20.99
N GLU A 150 -16.10 -3.57 21.61
CA GLU A 150 -15.87 -2.32 20.88
C GLU A 150 -14.43 -2.25 20.34
N THR A 151 -13.47 -2.71 21.12
CA THR A 151 -12.07 -2.88 20.67
C THR A 151 -11.97 -3.88 19.53
N THR A 152 -12.75 -4.96 19.57
CA THR A 152 -12.78 -5.96 18.48
C THR A 152 -13.39 -5.37 17.20
N LYS A 153 -14.48 -4.61 17.30
CA LYS A 153 -15.06 -3.88 16.15
C LYS A 153 -14.06 -2.88 15.57
N LEU A 154 -13.35 -2.14 16.43
CA LEU A 154 -12.32 -1.19 16.02
C LEU A 154 -11.18 -1.88 15.25
N LEU A 155 -10.67 -2.99 15.79
CA LEU A 155 -9.66 -3.82 15.12
C LEU A 155 -10.14 -4.33 13.76
N ALA A 156 -11.40 -4.76 13.66
CA ALA A 156 -12.00 -5.19 12.41
C ALA A 156 -12.05 -4.04 11.39
N ALA A 157 -12.50 -2.85 11.79
CA ALA A 157 -12.54 -1.67 10.92
C ALA A 157 -11.15 -1.29 10.40
N ILE A 158 -10.15 -1.31 11.29
CA ILE A 158 -8.77 -0.99 10.93
C ILE A 158 -8.17 -2.05 10.00
N SER A 159 -8.52 -3.33 10.18
CA SER A 159 -8.00 -4.43 9.36
C SER A 159 -8.32 -4.33 7.86
N VAL A 160 -9.35 -3.56 7.50
CA VAL A 160 -9.72 -3.27 6.10
C VAL A 160 -8.67 -2.38 5.43
N ASN A 161 -7.93 -1.58 6.20
CA ASN A 161 -6.89 -0.72 5.66
C ASN A 161 -5.67 -1.56 5.24
N PRO A 162 -5.23 -1.47 3.97
CA PRO A 162 -4.05 -2.18 3.51
C PRO A 162 -2.78 -1.53 4.11
N MET A 163 -2.40 -1.95 5.31
CA MET A 163 -1.17 -1.48 6.00
C MET A 163 0.13 -1.98 5.36
N ARG A 164 0.04 -2.79 4.29
CA ARG A 164 1.20 -3.39 3.60
C ARG A 164 1.15 -3.03 2.12
N THR A 165 2.33 -2.84 1.52
CA THR A 165 2.51 -2.59 0.07
C THR A 165 2.29 -3.84 -0.78
N VAL A 166 2.16 -5.02 -0.18
CA VAL A 166 2.03 -6.30 -0.89
C VAL A 166 0.90 -6.32 -1.93
N PRO A 167 -0.32 -5.80 -1.67
CA PRO A 167 -1.35 -5.70 -2.71
C PRO A 167 -0.93 -4.80 -3.87
N CYS A 168 -0.24 -3.69 -3.61
CA CYS A 168 0.28 -2.79 -4.64
C CYS A 168 1.35 -3.47 -5.50
N GLU A 169 2.28 -4.20 -4.89
CA GLU A 169 3.31 -4.99 -5.59
C GLU A 169 2.69 -6.08 -6.46
N ARG A 170 1.66 -6.77 -5.95
CA ARG A 170 0.88 -7.74 -6.74
C ARG A 170 0.18 -7.05 -7.92
N GLY A 171 -0.38 -5.86 -7.70
CA GLY A 171 -0.97 -5.02 -8.75
C GLY A 171 0.04 -4.69 -9.85
N PHE A 172 1.24 -4.24 -9.50
CA PHE A 172 2.31 -3.99 -10.49
C PHE A 172 2.74 -5.26 -11.23
N SER A 173 2.82 -6.40 -10.53
CA SER A 173 3.13 -7.69 -11.17
C SER A 173 2.05 -8.12 -12.17
N VAL A 174 0.76 -7.93 -11.85
CA VAL A 174 -0.35 -8.13 -12.78
C VAL A 174 -0.25 -7.17 -13.96
N GLN A 175 0.00 -5.89 -13.68
CA GLN A 175 0.16 -4.86 -14.71
C GLN A 175 1.29 -5.22 -15.69
N ASN A 176 2.44 -5.67 -15.20
CA ASN A 176 3.59 -6.07 -16.02
C ASN A 176 3.31 -7.30 -16.89
N ARG A 177 2.45 -8.22 -16.43
CA ARG A 177 1.97 -9.35 -17.23
C ARG A 177 1.05 -8.90 -18.37
N ILE A 178 0.22 -7.89 -18.13
CA ILE A 178 -0.71 -7.34 -19.14
C ILE A 178 0.02 -6.43 -20.12
N LYS A 179 0.85 -5.50 -19.62
CA LYS A 179 1.64 -4.54 -20.41
C LYS A 179 3.00 -5.14 -20.78
N THR A 180 3.00 -5.92 -21.85
CA THR A 180 4.23 -6.40 -22.47
C THR A 180 4.79 -5.38 -23.47
N LYS A 181 6.04 -5.56 -23.94
CA LYS A 181 6.67 -4.68 -24.94
C LYS A 181 5.81 -4.50 -26.20
N GLY A 182 5.12 -5.54 -26.65
CA GLY A 182 4.21 -5.51 -27.80
C GLY A 182 2.80 -4.96 -27.49
N ARG A 183 2.45 -4.83 -26.21
CA ARG A 183 1.12 -4.39 -25.73
C ARG A 183 1.21 -3.17 -24.81
N ALA A 184 2.18 -2.28 -25.06
CA ALA A 184 2.40 -1.11 -24.20
C ALA A 184 1.32 -0.02 -24.32
N ARG A 185 0.58 0.02 -25.44
CA ARG A 185 -0.41 1.06 -25.78
C ARG A 185 -1.84 0.76 -25.33
N ILE A 186 -2.03 0.00 -24.25
CA ILE A 186 -3.36 -0.21 -23.67
C ILE A 186 -3.80 1.07 -22.98
N LYS A 187 -5.03 1.53 -23.29
CA LYS A 187 -5.65 2.67 -22.59
C LYS A 187 -5.84 2.37 -21.11
N ALA A 188 -5.82 3.41 -20.27
CA ALA A 188 -5.89 3.24 -18.81
C ALA A 188 -7.17 2.51 -18.38
N GLU A 189 -8.30 2.80 -19.02
CA GLU A 189 -9.60 2.20 -18.70
C GLU A 189 -9.63 0.71 -19.02
N ASN A 190 -9.07 0.33 -20.16
CA ASN A 190 -8.97 -1.08 -20.55
C ASN A 190 -7.97 -1.84 -19.68
N LEU A 191 -6.89 -1.17 -19.25
CA LEU A 191 -5.91 -1.76 -18.35
C LEU A 191 -6.52 -2.05 -16.98
N ASP A 192 -7.30 -1.10 -16.45
CA ASP A 192 -8.02 -1.25 -15.18
C ASP A 192 -8.93 -2.48 -15.21
N VAL A 193 -9.82 -2.58 -16.20
CA VAL A 193 -10.70 -3.75 -16.37
C VAL A 193 -9.92 -5.07 -16.44
N LEU A 194 -8.83 -5.11 -17.21
CA LEU A 194 -8.00 -6.32 -17.32
C LEU A 194 -7.31 -6.67 -15.99
N MET A 195 -6.83 -5.66 -15.27
CA MET A 195 -6.23 -5.85 -13.94
C MET A 195 -7.27 -6.37 -12.95
N THR A 196 -8.47 -5.80 -12.93
CA THR A 196 -9.58 -6.28 -12.08
C THR A 196 -9.91 -7.74 -12.38
N ILE A 197 -10.06 -8.11 -13.65
CA ILE A 197 -10.32 -9.52 -14.03
C ILE A 197 -9.18 -10.43 -13.60
N CYS A 198 -7.92 -10.01 -13.75
CA CYS A 198 -6.78 -10.84 -13.36
C CYS A 198 -6.57 -10.95 -11.84
N ILE A 199 -7.04 -9.98 -11.05
CA ILE A 199 -6.88 -9.97 -9.59
C ILE A 199 -8.05 -10.66 -8.91
N GLU A 200 -9.28 -10.30 -9.28
CA GLU A 200 -10.52 -10.71 -8.61
C GLU A 200 -11.28 -11.81 -9.36
N GLY A 201 -10.91 -12.09 -10.61
CA GLY A 201 -11.56 -13.11 -11.43
C GLY A 201 -11.29 -14.53 -10.93
N PRO A 202 -12.20 -15.48 -11.19
CA PRO A 202 -11.98 -16.88 -10.85
C PRO A 202 -10.79 -17.45 -11.65
N PRO A 203 -10.15 -18.53 -11.17
CA PRO A 203 -9.21 -19.30 -11.97
C PRO A 203 -9.83 -19.67 -13.33
N ILE A 204 -9.00 -19.74 -14.37
CA ILE A 204 -9.49 -19.95 -15.74
C ILE A 204 -10.25 -21.27 -15.88
N GLU A 205 -9.89 -22.27 -15.06
CA GLU A 205 -10.51 -23.59 -15.00
C GLU A 205 -11.93 -23.54 -14.43
N GLN A 206 -12.24 -22.52 -13.62
CA GLN A 206 -13.55 -22.32 -12.99
C GLN A 206 -14.39 -21.27 -13.73
N PHE A 207 -13.84 -20.65 -14.78
CA PHE A 207 -14.54 -19.63 -15.54
C PHE A 207 -15.57 -20.25 -16.48
N ASP A 208 -16.83 -19.83 -16.34
CA ASP A 208 -17.92 -20.29 -17.19
C ASP A 208 -17.92 -19.56 -18.55
N PHE A 209 -17.19 -20.13 -19.50
CA PHE A 209 -17.11 -19.63 -20.87
C PHE A 209 -18.45 -19.65 -21.60
N TYR A 210 -19.35 -20.58 -21.28
CA TYR A 210 -20.66 -20.68 -21.93
C TYR A 210 -21.56 -19.52 -21.53
N ARG A 211 -21.63 -19.23 -20.23
CA ARG A 211 -22.37 -18.07 -19.72
C ARG A 211 -21.79 -16.74 -20.22
N ALA A 212 -20.48 -16.64 -20.32
CA ALA A 212 -19.82 -15.46 -20.90
C ALA A 212 -20.21 -15.28 -22.38
N LEU A 213 -20.24 -16.38 -23.15
CA LEU A 213 -20.64 -16.37 -24.56
C LEU A 213 -22.11 -16.00 -24.75
N GLU A 214 -23.02 -16.48 -23.90
CA GLU A 214 -24.44 -16.10 -23.93
C GLU A 214 -24.62 -14.60 -23.70
N LYS A 215 -23.95 -14.03 -22.69
CA LYS A 215 -23.96 -12.59 -22.43
C LYS A 215 -23.40 -11.80 -23.61
N PHE A 216 -22.27 -12.25 -24.16
CA PHE A 216 -21.68 -11.62 -25.34
C PHE A 216 -22.62 -11.66 -26.55
N ARG A 217 -23.31 -12.77 -26.80
CA ARG A 217 -24.31 -12.89 -27.88
C ARG A 217 -25.52 -11.97 -27.68
N ALA A 218 -25.89 -11.68 -26.43
CA ALA A 218 -27.00 -10.78 -26.11
C ALA A 218 -26.65 -9.29 -26.33
N GLU A 219 -25.37 -8.94 -26.45
CA GLU A 219 -24.95 -7.56 -26.71
C GLU A 219 -25.19 -7.14 -28.17
N LYS A 220 -25.87 -6.01 -28.37
CA LYS A 220 -26.34 -5.52 -29.67
C LYS A 220 -25.23 -5.24 -30.71
N HIS A 221 -23.97 -5.14 -30.28
CA HIS A 221 -22.83 -4.78 -31.13
C HIS A 221 -21.84 -5.93 -31.39
N CYS A 222 -22.20 -7.16 -31.05
CA CYS A 222 -21.31 -8.30 -31.27
C CYS A 222 -21.33 -8.78 -32.72
N ARG A 223 -20.29 -8.42 -33.47
CA ARG A 223 -19.98 -9.01 -34.77
C ARG A 223 -19.27 -10.35 -34.55
N ILE A 224 -20.04 -11.42 -34.44
CA ILE A 224 -19.49 -12.77 -34.59
C ILE A 224 -19.18 -12.92 -36.09
N PHE A 225 -17.89 -12.95 -36.46
CA PHE A 225 -17.51 -13.28 -37.83
C PHE A 225 -17.84 -14.76 -38.07
N PRO A 226 -18.80 -15.10 -38.94
CA PRO A 226 -18.98 -16.48 -39.37
C PRO A 226 -17.89 -16.76 -40.42
N GLY A 227 -16.69 -17.08 -39.97
CA GLY A 227 -15.68 -17.66 -40.84
C GLY A 227 -16.00 -19.14 -41.07
N PRO A 228 -15.81 -19.69 -42.28
CA PRO A 228 -15.96 -21.12 -42.49
C PRO A 228 -14.83 -21.83 -41.75
N CYS A 229 -15.14 -22.46 -40.61
CA CYS A 229 -14.24 -23.38 -39.93
C CYS A 229 -14.14 -24.67 -40.75
N LYS A 230 -13.32 -24.69 -41.81
CA LYS A 230 -12.75 -25.92 -42.35
C LYS A 230 -11.52 -26.26 -41.52
N VAL A 231 -11.75 -26.78 -40.32
CA VAL A 231 -10.70 -27.48 -39.57
C VAL A 231 -11.22 -28.88 -39.32
N GLY A 232 -11.02 -29.73 -40.32
CA GLY A 232 -11.02 -31.16 -40.10
C GLY A 232 -9.82 -31.49 -39.24
N VAL A 233 -10.03 -31.62 -37.93
CA VAL A 233 -9.10 -32.30 -37.05
C VAL A 233 -9.83 -33.54 -36.55
N SER A 234 -9.46 -34.65 -37.17
CA SER A 234 -9.72 -36.00 -36.68
C SER A 234 -9.33 -36.08 -35.20
N LEU A 235 -10.31 -36.37 -34.34
CA LEU A 235 -10.07 -36.88 -33.00
C LEU A 235 -9.47 -38.30 -33.15
N SER A 236 -8.15 -38.39 -33.29
CA SER A 236 -7.44 -39.63 -33.01
C SER A 236 -7.17 -39.66 -31.52
N ALA A 237 -7.96 -40.48 -30.82
CA ALA A 237 -7.58 -40.98 -29.51
C ALA A 237 -6.27 -41.78 -29.64
N ALA A 238 -5.23 -41.38 -28.92
CA ALA A 238 -4.06 -42.22 -28.67
C ALA A 238 -3.43 -41.81 -27.33
N VAL A 239 -3.84 -42.57 -26.31
CA VAL A 239 -3.01 -43.15 -25.23
C VAL A 239 -1.50 -42.85 -25.35
N ILE A 240 -0.93 -42.18 -24.34
CA ILE A 240 0.01 -42.68 -23.31
C ILE A 240 0.01 -41.66 -22.16
#